data_AF-A0A7C7QH35-F1
#
_entry.id   AF-A0A7C7QH35-F1
#
_cell.length_a   1.000
_cell.length_b   1.000
_cell.length_c   1.000
_cell.angle_alpha   90.00
_cell.angle_beta   90.00
_cell.angle_gamma   90.00
#
_symmetry.space_group_name_H-M   'P 1'
#
loop_
_entity.id
_entity.type
_entity.pdbx_description
1 polymer ?
#
loop_
_entity_poly.entity_id
_entity_poly.type
_entity_poly.pdbx_seq_one_letter_code
_entity_poly.pdbx_strand_id
1 'polypeptide(L)'
;MVETGNWLTPQFDYGVPFWGKPPLSTWLRAISFELFGINEFAARLPSWLIALGIAFLTFRLGRREKGEEVAWIATTLLTTTVLFYLLAGAVLMDPLLTLGTTLSMLAFWRAMRGDGRRWGYLVFVGLAIGLLAKGPVTIVLTGLPLFL
;
A
#
# COMPACT_ATOMS: atom_id res chain seq x y z
N MET A 1 -16.49 8.19 10.35
CA MET A 1 -15.49 9.23 10.01
C MET A 1 -16.15 10.32 9.19
N VAL A 2 -16.63 10.03 7.97
CA VAL A 2 -17.30 11.02 7.11
C VAL A 2 -18.48 11.70 7.81
N GLU A 3 -19.43 10.93 8.33
CA GLU A 3 -20.62 11.50 9.00
C GLU A 3 -20.31 12.13 10.35
N THR A 4 -19.42 11.52 11.13
CA THR A 4 -19.13 11.94 12.50
C THR A 4 -18.11 13.08 12.59
N GLY A 5 -17.39 13.39 11.51
CA GLY A 5 -16.25 14.30 11.50
C GLY A 5 -15.05 13.86 12.35
N ASN A 6 -15.15 12.73 13.06
CA ASN A 6 -14.07 12.20 13.89
C ASN A 6 -13.12 11.36 13.04
N TRP A 7 -12.01 11.98 12.64
CA TRP A 7 -10.93 11.33 11.87
C TRP A 7 -9.90 10.62 12.75
N LEU A 8 -9.92 10.86 14.07
CA LEU A 8 -8.93 10.30 14.98
C LEU A 8 -9.32 8.89 15.42
N THR A 9 -10.58 8.67 15.78
CA THR A 9 -11.06 7.41 16.35
C THR A 9 -11.98 6.69 15.36
N PRO A 10 -11.50 5.64 14.67
CA PRO A 10 -12.36 4.76 13.89
C PRO A 10 -13.45 4.16 14.78
N GLN A 11 -14.65 4.01 14.23
CA GLN A 11 -15.80 3.43 14.92
C GLN A 11 -16.41 2.37 14.00
N PHE A 12 -16.82 1.23 14.55
CA PHE A 12 -17.57 0.22 13.78
C PHE A 12 -19.09 0.39 13.93
N ASP A 13 -19.52 1.00 15.02
CA ASP A 13 -20.88 1.48 15.26
C ASP A 13 -20.79 2.83 16.00
N TYR A 14 -21.86 3.64 15.98
CA TYR A 14 -21.83 4.99 16.55
C TYR A 14 -21.49 4.96 18.04
N GLY A 15 -20.43 5.68 18.40
CA GLY A 15 -19.92 5.76 19.77
C GLY A 15 -19.09 4.55 20.20
N VAL A 16 -18.95 3.51 19.35
CA VAL A 16 -18.18 2.31 19.68
C VAL A 16 -16.84 2.29 18.92
N PRO A 17 -15.71 2.56 19.60
CA PRO A 17 -14.42 2.70 18.95
C PRO A 17 -13.85 1.36 18.47
N PHE A 18 -13.18 1.39 17.32
CA PHE A 18 -12.48 0.26 16.72
C PHE A 18 -10.96 0.44 16.80
N TRP A 19 -10.35 -0.23 17.77
CA TRP A 19 -8.90 -0.17 18.04
C TRP A 19 -8.09 -1.28 17.35
N GLY A 20 -8.75 -2.14 16.58
CA GLY A 20 -8.13 -3.36 16.04
C GLY A 20 -7.16 -3.12 14.87
N LYS A 21 -7.24 -1.96 14.21
CA LYS A 21 -6.38 -1.62 13.07
C LYS A 21 -6.00 -0.12 13.10
N PRO A 22 -4.79 0.21 12.64
CA PRO A 22 -4.41 1.59 12.35
C PRO A 22 -5.30 2.25 11.28
N PRO A 23 -5.37 3.59 11.22
CA PRO A 23 -6.47 4.28 10.55
C PRO A 23 -6.28 4.54 9.04
N LEU A 24 -5.10 4.28 8.45
CA LEU A 24 -4.79 4.72 7.07
C LEU A 24 -5.78 4.21 6.02
N SER A 25 -6.15 2.94 6.11
CA SER A 25 -7.11 2.32 5.20
C SER A 25 -8.50 2.96 5.32
N THR A 26 -8.92 3.28 6.55
CA THR A 26 -10.18 3.94 6.83
C THR A 26 -10.15 5.39 6.35
N TRP A 27 -9.04 6.11 6.53
CA TRP A 27 -8.86 7.47 6.03
C TRP A 27 -8.98 7.55 4.52
N LEU A 28 -8.28 6.70 3.77
CA LEU A 28 -8.35 6.72 2.31
C LEU A 28 -9.75 6.42 1.79
N ARG A 29 -10.48 5.52 2.46
CA ARG A 29 -11.89 5.23 2.11
C ARG A 29 -12.81 6.39 2.45
N ALA A 30 -12.64 7.00 3.62
CA ALA A 30 -13.41 8.17 4.02
C ALA A 30 -13.22 9.33 3.04
N ILE A 31 -11.99 9.62 2.63
CA ILE A 31 -11.69 10.61 1.59
C ILE A 31 -12.38 10.23 0.27
N SER A 32 -12.32 8.96 -0.13
CA SER A 32 -12.98 8.51 -1.35
C SER A 32 -14.50 8.65 -1.28
N PHE A 33 -15.12 8.41 -0.12
CA PHE A 33 -16.54 8.64 0.09
C PHE A 33 -16.92 10.12 0.07
N GLU A 34 -16.08 11.01 0.58
CA GLU A 34 -16.31 12.46 0.48
C GLU A 34 -16.26 12.95 -0.98
N LEU A 35 -15.36 12.41 -1.79
CA LEU A 35 -15.17 12.83 -3.18
C LEU A 35 -16.21 12.24 -4.16
N PHE A 36 -16.62 10.99 -3.95
CA PHE A 36 -17.43 10.22 -4.91
C PHE A 36 -18.77 9.74 -4.36
N GLY A 37 -19.10 10.10 -3.12
CA GLY A 37 -20.31 9.64 -2.42
C GLY A 37 -20.18 8.21 -1.88
N ILE A 38 -21.16 7.81 -1.07
CA ILE A 38 -21.21 6.47 -0.45
C ILE A 38 -21.76 5.47 -1.45
N ASN A 39 -20.87 4.69 -2.05
CA ASN A 39 -21.22 3.60 -2.97
C ASN A 39 -20.10 2.56 -3.04
N GLU A 40 -20.35 1.43 -3.70
CA GLU A 40 -19.37 0.34 -3.82
C GLU A 40 -18.10 0.75 -4.58
N PHE A 41 -18.23 1.63 -5.58
CA PHE A 41 -17.10 2.11 -6.35
C PHE A 41 -16.14 2.92 -5.47
N ALA A 42 -16.65 3.90 -4.74
CA ALA A 42 -15.87 4.71 -3.81
C ALA A 42 -15.23 3.87 -2.69
N ALA A 43 -15.89 2.80 -2.23
CA ALA A 43 -15.32 1.91 -1.23
C ALA A 43 -14.09 1.13 -1.74
N ARG A 44 -14.07 0.78 -3.03
CA ARG A 44 -13.04 -0.05 -3.67
C ARG A 44 -11.95 0.76 -4.38
N LEU A 45 -12.25 2.00 -4.75
CA LEU A 45 -11.35 2.89 -5.49
C LEU A 45 -9.96 3.03 -4.84
N PRO A 46 -9.82 3.22 -3.51
CA PRO A 46 -8.49 3.29 -2.89
C PRO A 46 -7.66 2.02 -3.12
N SER A 47 -8.24 0.83 -2.90
CA SER A 47 -7.54 -0.45 -3.10
C SER A 47 -7.06 -0.60 -4.55
N TRP A 48 -7.88 -0.18 -5.51
CA TRP A 48 -7.54 -0.23 -6.92
C TRP A 48 -6.38 0.71 -7.26
N LEU A 49 -6.40 1.96 -6.77
CA LEU A 49 -5.30 2.92 -6.95
C LEU A 49 -4.00 2.44 -6.30
N ILE A 50 -4.08 1.79 -5.14
CA ILE A 50 -2.92 1.20 -4.48
C ILE A 50 -2.33 0.04 -5.31
N ALA A 51 -3.17 -0.83 -5.86
CA ALA A 51 -2.75 -1.90 -6.75
C ALA A 51 -2.04 -1.35 -8.00
N LEU A 52 -2.57 -0.28 -8.60
CA LEU A 52 -1.89 0.42 -9.70
C LEU A 52 -0.52 0.98 -9.28
N GLY A 53 -0.42 1.54 -8.06
CA GLY A 53 0.85 1.99 -7.49
C GLY A 53 1.87 0.86 -7.36
N ILE A 54 1.46 -0.31 -6.89
CA ILE A 54 2.32 -1.50 -6.78
C ILE A 54 2.77 -1.95 -8.18
N ALA A 55 1.85 -2.05 -9.14
CA ALA A 55 2.16 -2.44 -10.51
C ALA A 55 3.17 -1.47 -11.15
N PHE A 56 2.98 -0.16 -10.96
CA PHE A 56 3.91 0.87 -11.42
C PHE A 56 5.31 0.73 -10.81
N LEU A 57 5.42 0.48 -9.50
CA LEU A 57 6.69 0.28 -8.84
C LEU A 57 7.42 -0.98 -9.36
N THR A 58 6.67 -2.07 -9.55
CA THR A 58 7.18 -3.31 -10.16
C THR A 58 7.70 -3.08 -11.57
N PHE A 59 6.92 -2.40 -12.42
CA PHE A 59 7.34 -2.06 -13.77
C PHE A 59 8.61 -1.22 -13.78
N ARG A 60 8.65 -0.14 -12.99
CA ARG A 60 9.81 0.75 -12.91
C ARG A 60 11.06 0.00 -12.45
N LEU A 61 10.91 -0.91 -11.48
CA LEU A 61 12.02 -1.75 -11.03
C LEU A 61 12.51 -2.67 -12.15
N GLY A 62 11.62 -3.47 -12.75
CA GLY A 62 11.97 -4.38 -13.83
C GLY A 62 12.65 -3.66 -15.00
N ARG A 63 12.09 -2.53 -15.44
CA ARG A 63 12.62 -1.76 -16.58
C ARG A 63 14.04 -1.29 -16.34
N ARG A 64 14.33 -0.82 -15.12
CA ARG A 64 15.65 -0.28 -14.78
C ARG A 64 16.68 -1.37 -14.50
N GLU A 65 16.28 -2.53 -14.00
CA GLU A 65 17.20 -3.59 -13.60
C GLU A 65 17.48 -4.63 -14.70
N LYS A 66 16.49 -4.88 -15.56
CA LYS A 66 16.50 -5.99 -16.52
C LYS A 66 16.03 -5.60 -17.92
N GLY A 67 15.60 -4.36 -18.13
CA GLY A 67 15.08 -3.88 -19.41
C GLY A 67 13.56 -3.92 -19.51
N GLU A 68 13.03 -3.29 -20.56
CA GLU A 68 11.61 -3.02 -20.73
C GLU A 68 10.76 -4.29 -20.92
N GLU A 69 11.27 -5.28 -21.65
CA GLU A 69 10.58 -6.56 -21.85
C GLU A 69 10.30 -7.27 -20.53
N VAL A 70 11.32 -7.40 -19.67
CA VAL A 70 11.18 -8.03 -18.35
C VAL A 70 10.23 -7.23 -17.46
N ALA A 71 10.19 -5.92 -17.59
CA ALA A 71 9.26 -5.05 -16.86
C ALA A 71 7.80 -5.36 -17.19
N TRP A 72 7.48 -5.48 -18.48
CA TRP A 72 6.13 -5.81 -18.95
C TRP A 72 5.72 -7.21 -18.53
N ILE A 73 6.61 -8.19 -18.66
CA ILE A 73 6.34 -9.58 -18.24
C ILE A 73 6.06 -9.64 -16.74
N ALA A 74 6.95 -9.09 -15.90
CA ALA A 74 6.80 -9.13 -14.45
C ALA A 74 5.52 -8.42 -13.96
N THR A 75 5.22 -7.25 -14.53
CA THR A 75 4.05 -6.47 -14.14
C THR A 75 2.76 -7.15 -14.58
N THR A 76 2.72 -7.68 -15.80
CA THR A 76 1.56 -8.44 -16.30
C THR A 76 1.31 -9.65 -15.41
N LEU A 77 2.32 -10.48 -15.17
CA LEU A 77 2.21 -11.66 -14.30
C LEU A 77 1.69 -11.31 -12.89
N LEU A 78 2.22 -10.25 -12.29
CA LEU A 78 1.74 -9.78 -10.99
C LEU A 78 0.26 -9.40 -11.04
N THR A 79 -0.13 -8.57 -12.01
CA THR A 79 -1.51 -8.05 -12.12
C THR A 79 -2.54 -9.11 -12.51
N THR A 80 -2.14 -10.14 -13.24
CA THR A 80 -3.03 -11.24 -13.65
C THR A 80 -3.08 -12.38 -12.63
N THR A 81 -2.26 -12.34 -11.59
CA THR A 81 -2.36 -13.32 -10.50
C THR A 81 -3.68 -13.15 -9.78
N VAL A 82 -4.42 -14.25 -9.59
CA VAL A 82 -5.77 -14.27 -9.00
C VAL A 82 -5.84 -13.48 -7.70
N LEU A 83 -4.90 -13.72 -6.78
CA LEU A 83 -4.88 -13.04 -5.49
C LEU A 83 -4.70 -11.52 -5.63
N PHE A 84 -3.78 -11.06 -6.48
CA PHE A 84 -3.54 -9.64 -6.68
C PHE A 84 -4.75 -8.95 -7.31
N TYR A 85 -5.34 -9.57 -8.34
CA TYR A 85 -6.53 -9.07 -9.01
C TYR A 85 -7.71 -8.93 -8.03
N LEU A 86 -7.96 -9.95 -7.20
CA LEU A 86 -9.01 -9.90 -6.18
C LEU A 86 -8.74 -8.83 -5.13
N LEU A 87 -7.50 -8.72 -4.64
CA LEU A 87 -7.13 -7.71 -3.64
C LEU A 87 -7.22 -6.28 -4.17
N ALA A 88 -7.05 -6.06 -5.48
CA ALA A 88 -7.24 -4.75 -6.11
C ALA A 88 -8.68 -4.25 -6.01
N GLY A 89 -9.67 -5.15 -6.06
CA GLY A 89 -11.09 -4.82 -5.91
C GLY A 89 -11.65 -4.99 -4.50
N ALA A 90 -10.91 -5.66 -3.60
CA ALA A 90 -11.38 -5.95 -2.25
C ALA A 90 -11.21 -4.76 -1.30
N VAL A 91 -12.17 -4.60 -0.40
CA VAL A 91 -12.15 -3.58 0.66
C VAL A 91 -11.33 -4.09 1.84
N LEU A 92 -10.04 -4.38 1.60
CA LEU A 92 -9.09 -4.92 2.56
C LEU A 92 -7.95 -3.94 2.86
N MET A 93 -7.14 -4.26 3.87
CA MET A 93 -5.98 -3.45 4.27
C MET A 93 -4.66 -3.99 3.70
N ASP A 94 -4.70 -5.20 3.13
CA ASP A 94 -3.56 -5.88 2.53
C ASP A 94 -2.89 -5.08 1.40
N PRO A 95 -3.61 -4.42 0.48
CA PRO A 95 -2.97 -3.65 -0.58
C PRO A 95 -2.03 -2.55 -0.05
N LEU A 96 -2.42 -1.84 1.02
CA LEU A 96 -1.57 -0.81 1.62
C LEU A 96 -0.31 -1.39 2.27
N LEU A 97 -0.44 -2.51 2.98
CA LEU A 97 0.71 -3.20 3.54
C LEU A 97 1.66 -3.61 2.41
N THR A 98 1.15 -4.23 1.34
CA THR A 98 1.93 -4.63 0.17
C THR A 98 2.62 -3.45 -0.51
N LEU A 99 1.93 -2.30 -0.63
CA LEU A 99 2.55 -1.09 -1.17
C LEU A 99 3.69 -0.59 -0.28
N GLY A 100 3.46 -0.53 1.04
CA GLY A 100 4.46 -0.10 2.01
C GLY A 100 5.71 -0.99 2.02
N THR A 101 5.52 -2.31 2.03
CA THR A 101 6.63 -3.27 1.99
C THR A 101 7.36 -3.23 0.65
N THR A 102 6.64 -3.19 -0.47
CA THR A 102 7.22 -3.07 -1.82
C THR A 102 8.06 -1.81 -1.97
N LEU A 103 7.53 -0.66 -1.53
CA LEU A 103 8.25 0.61 -1.56
C LEU A 103 9.51 0.55 -0.68
N SER A 104 9.40 -0.02 0.52
CA SER A 104 10.53 -0.15 1.45
C SER A 104 11.64 -0.99 0.86
N MET A 105 11.32 -2.18 0.33
CA MET A 105 12.30 -3.08 -0.27
C MET A 105 12.94 -2.49 -1.52
N LEU A 106 12.14 -1.90 -2.41
CA LEU A 106 12.63 -1.23 -3.61
C LEU A 106 13.56 -0.06 -3.25
N ALA A 107 13.16 0.77 -2.29
CA ALA A 107 13.94 1.92 -1.87
C ALA A 107 15.25 1.50 -1.20
N PHE A 108 15.23 0.44 -0.38
CA PHE A 108 16.43 -0.11 0.22
C PHE A 108 17.40 -0.63 -0.84
N TRP A 109 16.93 -1.42 -1.80
CA TRP A 109 17.73 -1.89 -2.93
C TRP A 109 18.40 -0.74 -3.70
N ARG A 110 17.65 0.34 -3.94
CA ARG A 110 18.14 1.55 -4.60
C ARG A 110 19.19 2.29 -3.79
N ALA A 111 18.98 2.40 -2.47
CA ALA A 111 19.93 3.02 -1.57
C ALA A 111 21.27 2.24 -1.55
N MET A 112 21.22 0.91 -1.53
CA MET A 112 22.42 0.06 -1.61
C MET A 112 23.18 0.21 -2.92
N ARG A 113 22.49 0.47 -4.04
CA ARG A 113 23.12 0.75 -5.34
C ARG A 113 23.69 2.17 -5.49
N GLY A 114 23.59 3.01 -4.46
CA GLY A 114 24.14 4.35 -4.48
C GLY A 114 23.28 5.39 -5.21
N ASP A 115 21.99 5.12 -5.46
CA ASP A 115 21.08 6.03 -6.19
C ASP A 115 20.69 7.33 -5.43
N GLY A 116 21.39 7.63 -4.34
CA GLY A 116 21.26 8.85 -3.53
C GLY A 116 20.46 8.69 -2.22
N ARG A 117 20.66 9.64 -1.30
CA ARG A 117 20.07 9.65 0.06
C ARG A 117 18.53 9.65 0.07
N ARG A 118 17.88 10.16 -0.98
CA ARG A 118 16.42 10.18 -1.12
C ARG A 118 15.79 8.80 -0.98
N TRP A 119 16.47 7.75 -1.41
CA TRP A 119 15.97 6.38 -1.29
C TRP A 119 15.98 5.89 0.15
N GLY A 120 16.92 6.35 0.97
CA GLY A 120 16.89 6.11 2.42
C GLY A 120 15.60 6.66 3.05
N TYR A 121 15.18 7.87 2.70
CA TYR A 121 13.90 8.42 3.18
C TYR A 121 12.69 7.62 2.68
N LEU A 122 12.71 7.14 1.44
CA LEU A 122 11.62 6.34 0.89
C LEU A 122 11.46 4.98 1.58
N VAL A 123 12.53 4.42 2.17
CA VAL A 123 12.41 3.24 3.06
C VAL A 123 11.49 3.56 4.23
N PHE A 124 11.74 4.68 4.92
CA PHE A 124 10.92 5.09 6.07
C PHE A 124 9.50 5.46 5.68
N VAL A 125 9.29 6.04 4.48
CA VAL A 125 7.94 6.29 3.96
C VAL A 125 7.18 4.98 3.75
N GLY A 126 7.81 3.97 3.14
CA GLY A 126 7.20 2.65 2.97
C GLY A 126 6.87 1.97 4.30
N LEU A 127 7.78 2.06 5.28
CA LEU A 127 7.56 1.56 6.64
C LEU A 127 6.39 2.28 7.30
N ALA A 128 6.31 3.60 7.21
CA ALA A 128 5.21 4.38 7.77
C ALA A 128 3.86 3.98 7.16
N ILE A 129 3.79 3.79 5.84
CA ILE A 129 2.58 3.33 5.15
C ILE A 129 2.15 1.95 5.69
N GLY A 130 3.05 0.98 5.76
CA GLY A 130 2.72 -0.36 6.24
C GLY A 130 2.34 -0.37 7.73
N LEU A 131 3.07 0.36 8.57
CA LEU A 131 2.78 0.51 10.00
C LEU A 131 1.39 1.12 10.22
N LEU A 132 1.03 2.15 9.46
CA LEU A 132 -0.29 2.77 9.52
C LEU A 132 -1.39 1.97 8.82
N ALA A 133 -1.06 0.88 8.13
CA ALA A 133 -2.04 -0.03 7.52
C ALA A 133 -2.32 -1.26 8.39
N LYS A 134 -1.28 -1.92 8.89
CA LYS A 134 -1.38 -3.19 9.62
C LYS A 134 -0.47 -3.31 10.84
N GLY A 135 0.16 -2.21 11.26
CA GLY A 135 0.97 -2.18 12.47
C GLY A 135 2.33 -2.88 12.33
N PRO A 136 2.90 -3.39 13.44
CA PRO A 136 4.29 -3.85 13.52
C PRO A 136 4.67 -4.99 12.57
N VAL A 137 3.69 -5.73 12.03
CA VAL A 137 3.94 -6.81 11.05
C VAL A 137 4.76 -6.32 9.84
N THR A 138 4.62 -5.05 9.48
CA THR A 138 5.42 -4.42 8.42
C THR A 138 6.92 -4.52 8.71
N ILE A 139 7.34 -4.23 9.95
CA ILE A 139 8.75 -4.28 10.34
C ILE A 139 9.29 -5.70 10.21
N VAL A 140 8.48 -6.71 10.56
CA VAL A 140 8.88 -8.11 10.40
C VAL A 140 9.03 -8.46 8.91
N LEU A 141 8.04 -8.13 8.09
CA LEU A 141 8.03 -8.46 6.66
C LEU A 141 9.09 -7.72 5.85
N THR A 142 9.48 -6.51 6.25
CA THR A 142 10.54 -5.76 5.59
C THR A 142 11.90 -6.00 6.22
N GLY A 143 11.99 -6.06 7.54
CA GLY A 143 13.26 -6.15 8.25
C GLY A 143 13.90 -7.52 8.11
N LEU A 144 13.13 -8.59 8.29
CA LEU A 144 13.67 -9.95 8.26
C LEU A 144 14.40 -10.29 6.94
N PRO A 145 13.86 -9.98 5.74
CA PRO A 145 14.58 -10.21 4.48
C PRO A 145 15.79 -9.30 4.25
N LEU A 146 15.95 -8.21 5.01
CA LEU A 146 17.07 -7.28 4.84
C LEU A 146 18.26 -7.60 5.74
N PHE A 147 18.02 -8.33 6.83
CA PHE A 147 19.04 -8.72 7.81
C PHE A 147 19.43 -10.20 7.76
N LEU A 148 18.71 -11.01 6.99
CA LEU A 148 19.09 -12.38 6.61
C LEU A 148 19.94 -12.35 5.34
#